data_AF-A0AAU3EHI0-F1
#
_entry.id   AF-A0AAU3EHI0-F1
#
_cell.length_a   1.000
_cell.length_b   1.000
_cell.length_c   1.000
_cell.angle_alpha   90.00
_cell.angle_beta   90.00
_cell.angle_gamma   90.00
#
_symmetry.space_group_name_H-M   'P 1'
#
loop_
_entity.id
_entity.type
_entity.pdbx_description
1 polymer ?
#
loop_
_entity_poly.entity_id
_entity_poly.type
_entity_poly.pdbx_seq_one_letter_code
_entity_poly.pdbx_strand_id
1 'polypeptide(L)'
;MAASSRPSYDDLIDHLVRSSALQRGEAARVVLDVLAYFDETTEEFVRRRHRELQARGQTNPDIFQQISDELPHRAVAPPELSLRQLRRMIYG
;
A
#
# COMPACT_ATOMS: atom_id res chain seq x y z
N MET A 1 -16.13 -14.88 -10.03
CA MET A 1 -15.27 -15.19 -11.19
C MET A 1 -14.76 -13.90 -11.79
N ALA A 2 -13.49 -13.60 -11.55
CA ALA A 2 -12.62 -12.85 -12.45
C ALA A 2 -11.20 -13.32 -12.09
N ALA A 3 -10.71 -14.34 -12.78
CA ALA A 3 -9.29 -14.67 -12.72
C ALA A 3 -8.58 -13.57 -13.52
N SER A 4 -8.26 -12.46 -12.85
CA SER A 4 -7.38 -11.45 -13.41
C SER A 4 -6.11 -12.16 -13.84
N SER A 5 -5.82 -12.15 -15.15
CA SER A 5 -4.51 -12.56 -15.66
C SER A 5 -3.48 -11.78 -14.85
N ARG A 6 -2.74 -12.46 -13.96
CA ARG A 6 -1.68 -11.81 -13.21
C ARG A 6 -0.74 -11.23 -14.26
N PRO A 7 -0.46 -9.92 -14.24
CA PRO A 7 0.56 -9.39 -15.13
C PRO A 7 1.82 -10.22 -14.92
N SER A 8 2.34 -10.82 -16.00
CA SER A 8 3.58 -11.56 -15.86
C SER A 8 4.69 -10.57 -15.54
N TYR A 9 5.35 -10.76 -14.40
CA TYR A 9 6.47 -9.93 -13.98
C TYR A 9 7.81 -10.41 -14.56
N ASP A 10 7.77 -11.27 -15.60
CA ASP A 10 8.96 -11.90 -16.19
C ASP A 10 10.01 -10.87 -16.64
N ASP A 11 9.59 -9.78 -17.29
CA ASP A 11 10.52 -8.73 -17.74
C ASP A 11 11.24 -8.03 -16.59
N LEU A 12 10.52 -7.81 -15.47
CA LEU A 12 11.09 -7.21 -14.26
C LEU A 12 12.03 -8.20 -13.56
N ILE A 13 11.64 -9.48 -13.48
CA ILE A 13 12.47 -10.55 -12.93
C ILE A 13 13.76 -10.66 -13.76
N ASP A 14 13.67 -10.66 -15.08
CA ASP A 14 14.82 -10.69 -15.98
C ASP A 14 15.70 -9.46 -15.85
N HIS A 15 15.12 -8.28 -15.65
CA HIS A 15 15.88 -7.08 -15.35
C HIS A 15 16.68 -7.24 -14.05
N LEU A 16 16.05 -7.71 -12.97
CA LEU A 16 16.68 -7.91 -11.65
C LEU A 16 17.79 -8.97 -11.69
N VAL A 17 17.59 -10.07 -12.41
CA VAL A 17 18.62 -11.09 -12.62
C VAL A 17 19.84 -10.52 -13.35
N ARG A 18 19.64 -9.59 -14.29
CA ARG A 18 20.74 -8.93 -15.01
C ARG A 18 21.43 -7.82 -14.22
N SER A 19 20.71 -7.12 -13.35
CA SER A 19 21.21 -5.93 -12.64
C SER A 19 21.68 -6.20 -11.21
N SER A 20 21.52 -7.44 -10.71
CA SER A 20 21.90 -7.85 -9.36
C SER A 20 22.50 -9.25 -9.34
N ALA A 21 22.90 -9.74 -8.15
CA ALA A 21 23.39 -11.11 -7.97
C ALA A 21 22.27 -12.14 -7.70
N LEU A 22 20.99 -11.75 -7.84
CA LEU A 22 19.85 -12.60 -7.53
C LEU A 22 19.66 -13.68 -8.61
N GLN A 23 19.44 -14.92 -8.18
CA GLN A 23 18.92 -15.95 -9.05
C GLN A 23 17.47 -15.67 -9.42
N ARG A 24 16.98 -16.21 -10.55
CA ARG A 24 15.62 -15.98 -11.04
C ARG A 24 14.54 -16.28 -9.99
N GLY A 25 14.70 -17.34 -9.19
CA GLY A 25 13.78 -17.67 -8.11
C GLY A 25 13.76 -16.63 -6.97
N GLU A 26 14.93 -16.09 -6.61
CA GLU A 26 15.07 -15.05 -5.59
C GLU A 26 14.49 -13.73 -6.07
N ALA A 27 14.78 -13.34 -7.31
CA ALA A 27 14.20 -12.15 -7.95
C ALA A 27 12.67 -12.22 -8.00
N ALA A 28 12.11 -13.37 -8.40
CA ALA A 28 10.66 -13.59 -8.38
C ALA A 28 10.08 -13.46 -6.97
N ARG A 29 10.75 -14.00 -5.96
CA ARG A 29 10.32 -13.89 -4.57
C ARG A 29 10.32 -12.45 -4.09
N VAL A 30 11.38 -11.69 -4.36
CA VAL A 30 11.47 -10.27 -4.01
C VAL A 30 10.36 -9.48 -4.67
N VAL A 31 10.07 -9.69 -5.96
CA VAL A 31 8.96 -9.02 -6.64
C VAL A 31 7.64 -9.32 -5.94
N LEU A 32 7.36 -10.59 -5.63
CA LEU A 32 6.14 -10.96 -4.91
C LEU A 32 6.07 -10.36 -3.51
N ASP A 33 7.19 -10.30 -2.77
CA ASP A 33 7.25 -9.71 -1.43
C ASP A 33 7.05 -8.19 -1.47
N VAL A 34 7.64 -7.50 -2.45
CA VAL A 34 7.44 -6.06 -2.69
C VAL A 34 5.99 -5.77 -3.08
N LEU A 35 5.42 -6.56 -3.98
CA LEU A 35 4.02 -6.44 -4.36
C LEU A 35 3.10 -6.70 -3.16
N ALA A 36 3.35 -7.75 -2.38
CA ALA A 36 2.59 -8.04 -1.17
C ALA A 36 2.72 -6.91 -0.13
N TYR A 37 3.90 -6.30 -0.02
CA TYR A 37 4.11 -5.14 0.83
C TYR A 37 3.29 -3.92 0.39
N PHE A 38 3.06 -3.77 -0.92
CA PHE A 38 2.22 -2.71 -1.49
C PHE A 38 0.77 -3.09 -1.77
N ASP A 39 0.37 -4.34 -1.50
CA ASP A 39 -1.00 -4.83 -1.72
C ASP A 39 -1.96 -4.34 -0.63
N GLU A 40 -1.44 -3.70 0.44
CA GLU A 40 -2.28 -2.94 1.37
C GLU A 40 -3.01 -1.85 0.58
N THR A 41 -4.32 -2.02 0.44
CA THR A 41 -5.17 -1.02 -0.21
C THR A 41 -5.12 0.28 0.59
N THR A 42 -5.42 1.40 -0.07
CA THR A 42 -5.52 2.70 0.62
C THR A 42 -6.50 2.64 1.79
N GLU A 43 -7.60 1.90 1.65
CA GLU A 43 -8.58 1.72 2.72
C GLU A 43 -8.03 0.91 3.89
N GLU A 44 -7.33 -0.20 3.65
CA GLU A 44 -6.71 -1.01 4.70
C GLU A 44 -5.66 -0.21 5.48
N PHE A 45 -4.82 0.56 4.77
CA PHE A 45 -3.86 1.47 5.38
C PHE A 45 -4.57 2.49 6.28
N VAL A 46 -5.61 3.16 5.78
CA VAL A 46 -6.38 4.17 6.54
C VAL A 46 -7.02 3.54 7.78
N ARG A 47 -7.60 2.35 7.67
CA ARG A 47 -8.20 1.61 8.80
C ARG A 47 -7.18 1.16 9.83
N ARG A 48 -6.00 0.72 9.41
CA ARG A 48 -4.91 0.32 10.34
C ARG A 48 -4.34 1.53 11.05
N ARG A 49 -3.96 2.59 10.33
CA ARG A 49 -3.39 3.81 10.92
C ARG A 49 -4.37 4.53 11.82
N HIS A 50 -5.66 4.59 11.46
CA HIS A 50 -6.70 5.18 12.33
C HIS A 50 -6.75 4.47 13.68
N ARG A 51 -6.76 3.13 13.70
CA ARG A 51 -6.74 2.32 14.94
C ARG A 51 -5.46 2.55 15.76
N GLU A 52 -4.30 2.60 15.11
CA GLU A 52 -3.02 2.83 15.78
C GLU A 52 -2.96 4.21 16.46
N LEU A 53 -3.47 5.25 15.79
CA LEU A 53 -3.48 6.61 16.34
C LEU A 53 -4.57 6.81 17.39
N GLN A 54 -5.73 6.16 17.23
CA GLN A 54 -6.77 6.13 18.25
C GLN A 54 -6.29 5.45 19.54
N ALA A 55 -5.54 4.35 19.43
CA ALA A 55 -4.95 3.67 20.58
C ALA A 55 -3.92 4.55 21.33
N ARG A 56 -3.35 5.56 20.67
CA ARG A 56 -2.45 6.56 21.27
C ARG A 56 -3.22 7.74 21.89
N GLY A 57 -4.56 7.74 21.85
CA GLY A 57 -5.40 8.78 22.42
C GLY A 57 -5.57 10.03 21.57
N GLN A 58 -5.19 10.01 20.28
CA GLN A 58 -5.40 11.16 19.40
C GLN A 58 -6.88 11.40 19.10
N THR A 59 -7.25 12.65 18.83
CA THR A 59 -8.63 13.00 18.47
C THR A 59 -8.90 12.68 17.00
N ASN A 60 -10.15 12.36 16.66
CA ASN A 60 -10.54 12.03 15.28
C ASN A 60 -10.09 13.09 14.25
N PRO A 61 -10.29 14.42 14.46
CA PRO A 61 -9.77 15.44 13.56
C PRO A 61 -8.26 15.33 13.32
N ASP A 62 -7.47 15.17 14.38
CA ASP A 62 -6.00 15.06 14.29
C ASP A 62 -5.59 13.79 13.55
N ILE A 63 -6.26 12.66 13.82
CA ILE A 63 -6.02 11.40 13.13
C ILE A 63 -6.24 11.53 11.63
N PHE A 64 -7.37 12.11 11.20
CA PHE A 64 -7.66 12.24 9.78
C PHE A 64 -6.73 13.23 9.08
N GLN A 65 -6.30 14.30 9.77
CA GLN A 65 -5.31 15.21 9.23
C GLN A 65 -3.96 14.52 9.05
N GLN A 66 -3.48 13.82 10.09
CA GLN A 66 -2.22 13.10 10.04
C GLN A 66 -2.23 12.01 8.95
N ILE A 67 -3.31 11.25 8.82
CA ILE A 67 -3.45 10.26 7.74
C ILE A 67 -3.41 10.95 6.37
N SER A 68 -4.07 12.11 6.21
CA SER A 68 -4.02 12.88 4.95
C SER A 68 -2.59 13.30 4.59
N ASP A 69 -1.77 13.64 5.58
CA ASP A 69 -0.37 14.05 5.38
C ASP A 69 0.55 12.83 5.11
N GLU A 70 0.21 11.65 5.62
CA GLU A 70 0.96 10.40 5.41
C GLU A 70 0.68 9.77 4.02
N LEU A 71 -0.54 9.90 3.49
CA LEU A 71 -0.97 9.22 2.25
C LEU A 71 -0.11 9.52 1.00
N PRO A 72 0.32 10.77 0.72
CA PRO A 72 1.18 11.08 -0.42
C PRO A 72 2.56 10.40 -0.36
N HIS A 73 3.00 9.98 0.82
CA HIS A 73 4.31 9.37 1.04
C HIS A 73 4.30 7.84 0.88
N ARG A 74 3.13 7.24 0.59
CA ARG A 74 3.03 5.82 0.27
C ARG A 74 3.65 5.55 -1.09
N ALA A 75 4.30 4.39 -1.26
CA ALA A 75 4.91 4.06 -2.55
C ALA A 75 3.87 3.89 -3.67
N VAL A 76 2.65 3.47 -3.32
CA VAL A 76 1.46 3.58 -4.17
C VAL A 76 0.56 4.63 -3.56
N ALA A 77 0.89 5.89 -3.85
CA ALA A 77 0.10 7.03 -3.38
C ALA A 77 -1.29 6.99 -4.03
N PRO A 78 -2.39 7.07 -3.25
CA PRO A 78 -3.71 7.28 -3.83
C PRO A 78 -3.81 8.66 -4.47
N PRO A 79 -4.84 8.91 -5.30
CA PRO A 79 -5.25 10.28 -5.61
C PRO A 79 -5.53 11.06 -4.31
N GLU A 80 -5.46 12.38 -4.36
CA GLU A 80 -5.78 13.23 -3.20
C GLU A 80 -7.18 12.92 -2.67
N LEU A 81 -7.24 12.55 -1.39
CA LEU A 81 -8.49 12.22 -0.71
C LEU A 81 -8.87 13.33 0.25
N SER A 82 -10.10 13.83 0.11
CA SER A 82 -10.69 14.72 1.10
C SER A 82 -10.89 14.01 2.45
N LEU A 83 -10.89 14.78 3.55
CA LEU A 83 -11.23 14.26 4.88
C LEU A 83 -12.59 13.53 4.91
N ARG A 84 -13.53 13.94 4.06
CA ARG A 84 -14.84 13.29 3.93
C ARG A 84 -14.70 11.89 3.32
N GLN A 85 -13.84 11.70 2.32
CA GLN A 85 -13.55 10.38 1.75
C GLN A 85 -12.87 9.48 2.78
N LEU A 86 -11.90 10.00 3.54
CA LEU A 86 -11.24 9.25 4.62
C LEU A 86 -12.22 8.81 5.72
N ARG A 87 -13.14 9.68 6.13
CA ARG A 87 -14.18 9.33 7.11
C ARG A 87 -15.10 8.22 6.59
N ARG A 88 -15.44 8.23 5.30
CA ARG A 88 -16.25 7.16 4.68
C ARG A 88 -15.51 5.83 4.61
N MET A 89 -14.18 5.83 4.47
CA MET A 89 -13.38 4.60 4.54
C MET A 89 -13.35 3.97 5.94
N ILE A 90 -13.68 4.73 7.00
CA ILE A 90 -13.72 4.20 8.38
C ILE A 90 -15.16 3.86 8.79
N TYR A 91 -16.09 4.77 8.56
CA TYR A 91 -17.46 4.73 9.08
C TYR A 91 -18.54 4.43 8.03
N GLY A 92 -18.18 4.47 6.75
CA GLY A 92 -19.09 4.22 5.64
C GLY A 92 -19.24 2.75 5.28
#